data_AF-A0A660TTK0-F1
#
_entry.id   AF-A0A660TTK0-F1
#
_cell.length_a   1.000
_cell.length_b   1.000
_cell.length_c   1.000
_cell.angle_alpha   90.00
_cell.angle_beta   90.00
_cell.angle_gamma   90.00
#
_symmetry.space_group_name_H-M   'P 1'
#
loop_
_entity.id
_entity.type
_entity.pdbx_description
1 polymer ?
#
loop_
_entity_poly.entity_id
_entity_poly.type
_entity_poly.pdbx_seq_one_letter_code
_entity_poly.pdbx_strand_id
1 'polypeptide(L)'
;MKYNKIVVLFAFVCIIVFQSSYYLYAQQAPTYSFIKFDANYKSLMSQAEKKGYRVEEKDINSTYGQTLLSLTKVMNFYSENIYLFFNENKELIYFSVDFKLKDNQPRRILEELHSSIRRKLIEKYGENDTTNFPFYKIVGDQYEIFLHPFQAYSNNVEVSFKFLDRYNNYQSYYVQQIKKFETEDINQTVNNF
;
A
#
# COMPACT_ATOMS: atom_id res chain seq x y z
N MET A 1 21.21 33.56 7.61
CA MET A 1 19.87 33.08 7.21
C MET A 1 19.87 31.56 6.99
N LYS A 2 19.90 30.76 8.06
CA LYS A 2 20.04 29.29 7.98
C LYS A 2 19.04 28.56 8.89
N TYR A 3 17.75 28.90 8.85
CA TYR A 3 16.70 28.12 9.52
C TYR A 3 15.39 28.29 8.78
N ASN A 4 15.19 27.58 7.66
CA ASN A 4 13.86 27.54 7.02
C ASN A 4 13.58 26.31 6.13
N LYS A 5 14.33 25.21 6.29
CA LYS A 5 14.08 23.98 5.50
C LYS A 5 13.65 22.76 6.33
N ILE A 6 13.63 22.87 7.67
CA ILE A 6 13.19 21.78 8.56
C ILE A 6 11.71 21.90 8.95
N VAL A 7 11.12 23.10 8.84
CA VAL A 7 9.73 23.36 9.26
C VAL A 7 8.70 22.76 8.27
N VAL A 8 9.07 22.54 7.01
CA VAL A 8 8.16 21.95 6.00
C VAL A 8 8.01 20.43 6.18
N LEU A 9 8.96 19.76 6.85
CA LEU A 9 8.83 18.33 7.16
C LEU A 9 7.93 18.07 8.40
N PHE A 10 7.79 19.06 9.29
CA PHE A 10 6.94 18.97 10.48
C PHE A 10 5.46 19.22 10.18
N ALA A 11 5.14 19.99 9.15
CA ALA A 11 3.75 20.33 8.81
C ALA A 11 2.93 19.13 8.25
N PHE A 12 3.58 18.05 7.81
CA PHE A 12 2.88 16.83 7.38
C PHE A 12 2.48 15.90 8.55
N VAL A 13 3.00 16.15 9.76
CA VAL A 13 2.79 15.30 10.95
C VAL A 13 1.50 15.65 11.70
N CYS A 14 0.93 16.84 11.49
CA CYS A 14 -0.18 17.35 12.31
C CYS A 14 -1.61 17.03 11.80
N ILE A 15 -1.79 16.38 10.64
CA ILE A 15 -3.14 16.15 10.07
C ILE A 15 -3.89 14.98 10.75
N ILE A 16 -3.28 14.26 11.69
CA ILE A 16 -3.89 13.04 12.28
C ILE A 16 -4.62 13.30 13.63
N VAL A 17 -4.55 14.50 14.23
CA VAL A 17 -4.88 14.65 15.67
C VAL A 17 -6.27 15.23 15.99
N PHE A 18 -7.11 15.61 15.02
CA PHE A 18 -8.44 16.15 15.34
C PHE A 18 -9.59 15.24 14.89
N GLN A 19 -9.77 14.13 15.61
CA GLN A 19 -11.10 13.54 15.85
C GLN A 19 -11.14 12.87 17.23
N SER A 20 -11.46 13.67 18.25
CA SER A 20 -12.13 13.22 19.48
C SER A 20 -13.64 13.08 19.15
N SER A 21 -14.43 12.09 19.57
CA SER A 21 -14.48 11.44 20.87
C SER A 21 -15.44 10.22 20.81
N TYR A 22 -15.25 9.25 21.71
CA TYR A 22 -16.25 8.28 22.21
C TYR A 22 -17.05 7.45 21.20
N TYR A 23 -16.42 6.45 20.61
CA TYR A 23 -17.08 5.17 20.33
C TYR A 23 -16.09 4.06 20.67
N LEU A 24 -16.61 2.88 21.06
CA LEU A 24 -15.83 1.66 21.23
C LEU A 24 -14.76 1.57 20.14
N TYR A 25 -13.55 1.10 20.47
CA TYR A 25 -12.41 0.91 19.57
C TYR A 25 -12.77 0.00 18.38
N ALA A 26 -13.60 0.48 17.45
CA ALA A 26 -13.55 0.10 16.06
C ALA A 26 -12.23 0.68 15.58
N GLN A 27 -11.20 -0.15 15.64
CA GLN A 27 -9.85 0.19 15.22
C GLN A 27 -9.94 0.75 13.80
N GLN A 28 -9.68 2.05 13.64
CA GLN A 28 -9.94 2.75 12.39
C GLN A 28 -9.18 2.09 11.23
N ALA A 29 -9.85 1.94 10.09
CA ALA A 29 -9.25 1.38 8.88
C ALA A 29 -7.90 2.05 8.58
N PRO A 30 -6.87 1.29 8.18
CA PRO A 30 -5.59 1.87 7.86
C PRO A 30 -5.70 2.84 6.68
N THR A 31 -5.01 3.98 6.81
CA THR A 31 -5.00 5.04 5.81
C THR A 31 -3.57 5.53 5.58
N TYR A 32 -3.29 5.94 4.35
CA TYR A 32 -2.04 6.59 3.98
C TYR A 32 -2.32 7.79 3.09
N SER A 33 -1.95 9.00 3.53
CA SER A 33 -2.18 10.24 2.81
C SER A 33 -3.67 10.45 2.46
N PHE A 34 -4.08 10.24 1.21
CA PHE A 34 -5.47 10.32 0.72
C PHE A 34 -6.13 8.95 0.52
N ILE A 35 -5.37 7.88 0.70
CA ILE A 35 -5.82 6.52 0.39
C ILE A 35 -6.60 5.97 1.58
N LYS A 36 -7.83 5.53 1.28
CA LYS A 36 -8.71 4.79 2.19
C LYS A 36 -9.33 3.63 1.41
N PHE A 37 -9.60 2.52 2.08
CA PHE A 37 -10.19 1.33 1.45
C PHE A 37 -11.64 1.55 0.96
N ASP A 38 -12.38 2.46 1.57
CA ASP A 38 -13.74 2.84 1.20
C ASP A 38 -13.80 3.98 0.16
N ALA A 39 -12.65 4.53 -0.23
CA ALA A 39 -12.60 5.61 -1.21
C ALA A 39 -12.98 5.12 -2.61
N ASN A 40 -13.80 5.92 -3.30
CA ASN A 40 -14.15 5.66 -4.69
C ASN A 40 -12.91 5.72 -5.61
N TYR A 41 -12.83 4.78 -6.55
CA TYR A 41 -11.77 4.66 -7.56
C TYR A 41 -11.39 5.98 -8.24
N LYS A 42 -12.37 6.69 -8.82
CA LYS A 42 -12.13 7.97 -9.53
C LYS A 42 -11.68 9.07 -8.56
N SER A 43 -12.17 9.04 -7.33
CA SER A 43 -11.76 9.97 -6.28
C SER A 43 -10.29 9.76 -5.91
N LEU A 44 -9.82 8.51 -5.79
CA LEU A 44 -8.42 8.21 -5.54
C LEU A 44 -7.51 8.74 -6.65
N MET A 45 -7.86 8.51 -7.91
CA MET A 45 -7.13 9.07 -9.06
C MET A 45 -7.06 10.61 -9.00
N SER A 46 -8.20 11.27 -8.84
CA SER A 46 -8.25 12.74 -8.79
C SER A 46 -7.46 13.32 -7.62
N GLN A 47 -7.50 12.67 -6.45
CA GLN A 47 -6.73 13.10 -5.28
C GLN A 47 -5.22 12.88 -5.46
N ALA A 48 -4.82 11.81 -6.14
CA ALA A 48 -3.43 11.55 -6.47
C ALA A 48 -2.87 12.65 -7.39
N GLU A 49 -3.58 12.98 -8.47
CA GLU A 49 -3.20 14.04 -9.41
C GLU A 49 -3.09 15.39 -8.68
N LYS A 50 -4.09 15.75 -7.86
CA LYS A 50 -4.06 16.98 -7.04
C LYS A 50 -2.88 17.05 -6.08
N LYS A 51 -2.38 15.90 -5.62
CA LYS A 51 -1.18 15.80 -4.75
C LYS A 51 0.12 15.72 -5.54
N GLY A 52 0.07 15.82 -6.87
CA GLY A 52 1.22 15.85 -7.76
C GLY A 52 1.82 14.48 -8.05
N TYR A 53 1.04 13.40 -7.97
CA TYR A 53 1.46 12.09 -8.46
C TYR A 53 1.20 12.00 -9.96
N ARG A 54 2.12 11.38 -10.69
CA ARG A 54 1.83 10.83 -12.01
C ARG A 54 1.02 9.55 -11.82
N VAL A 55 -0.12 9.44 -12.47
CA VAL A 55 -1.05 8.31 -12.35
C VAL A 55 -1.00 7.48 -13.63
N GLU A 56 -0.78 6.18 -13.48
CA GLU A 56 -0.82 5.21 -14.57
C GLU A 56 -1.80 4.10 -14.19
N GLU A 57 -2.82 3.88 -15.02
CA GLU A 57 -3.75 2.77 -14.88
C GLU A 57 -3.31 1.61 -15.78
N LYS A 58 -3.40 0.40 -15.24
CA LYS A 58 -3.15 -0.83 -15.99
C LYS A 58 -4.16 -1.90 -15.61
N ASP A 59 -4.79 -2.49 -16.62
CA ASP A 59 -5.50 -3.76 -16.44
C ASP A 59 -4.48 -4.87 -16.25
N ILE A 60 -4.64 -5.60 -15.16
CA ILE A 60 -3.79 -6.71 -14.76
C ILE A 60 -4.66 -7.94 -14.53
N ASN A 61 -4.08 -9.12 -14.61
CA ASN A 61 -4.77 -10.33 -14.16
C ASN A 61 -3.80 -11.08 -13.26
N SER A 62 -3.75 -10.67 -12.00
CA SER A 62 -2.78 -11.17 -11.02
C SER A 62 -3.49 -11.58 -9.75
N THR A 63 -2.80 -12.34 -8.90
CA THR A 63 -3.28 -12.67 -7.55
C THR A 63 -3.60 -11.43 -6.70
N TYR A 64 -3.02 -10.27 -7.01
CA TYR A 64 -3.19 -9.06 -6.23
C TYR A 64 -4.38 -8.20 -6.64
N GLY A 65 -4.95 -8.40 -7.82
CA GLY A 65 -6.04 -7.59 -8.36
C GLY A 65 -6.16 -7.67 -9.87
N GLN A 66 -7.25 -7.08 -10.38
CA GLN A 66 -7.58 -6.98 -11.79
C GLN A 66 -7.26 -5.59 -12.39
N THR A 67 -7.14 -4.58 -11.54
CA THR A 67 -6.67 -3.25 -11.95
C THR A 67 -5.59 -2.78 -11.01
N LEU A 68 -4.54 -2.20 -11.58
CA LEU A 68 -3.48 -1.52 -10.87
C LEU A 68 -3.52 -0.03 -11.21
N LEU A 69 -3.60 0.82 -10.18
CA LEU A 69 -3.18 2.22 -10.29
C LEU A 69 -1.78 2.37 -9.70
N SER A 70 -0.83 2.77 -10.54
CA SER A 70 0.52 3.11 -10.14
C SER A 70 0.64 4.63 -10.02
N LEU A 71 0.96 5.10 -8.82
CA LEU A 71 1.11 6.53 -8.52
C LEU A 71 2.57 6.81 -8.21
N THR A 72 3.21 7.67 -9.01
CA THR A 72 4.64 7.99 -8.83
C THR A 72 4.81 9.47 -8.51
N LYS A 73 5.52 9.77 -7.43
CA LYS A 73 5.95 11.13 -7.09
C LYS A 73 7.45 11.17 -6.90
N VAL A 74 8.13 11.89 -7.80
CA VAL A 74 9.58 12.05 -7.75
C VAL A 74 9.93 13.21 -6.82
N MET A 75 10.72 12.92 -5.79
CA MET A 75 11.24 13.89 -4.84
C MET A 75 12.73 14.14 -5.11
N ASN A 76 13.36 15.02 -4.34
CA ASN A 76 14.76 15.42 -4.59
C ASN A 76 15.72 14.23 -4.59
N PHE A 77 15.65 13.37 -3.57
CA PHE A 77 16.58 12.24 -3.36
C PHE A 77 15.91 10.86 -3.37
N TYR A 78 14.60 10.79 -3.53
CA TYR A 78 13.85 9.52 -3.60
C TYR A 78 12.65 9.65 -4.53
N SER A 79 12.01 8.54 -4.85
CA SER A 79 10.66 8.49 -5.40
C SER A 79 9.74 7.79 -4.42
N GLU A 80 8.52 8.30 -4.30
CA GLU A 80 7.42 7.61 -3.65
C GLU A 80 6.55 6.97 -4.73
N ASN A 81 6.51 5.64 -4.73
CA ASN A 81 5.69 4.83 -5.61
C ASN A 81 4.56 4.23 -4.77
N ILE A 82 3.31 4.40 -5.20
CA ILE A 82 2.16 3.79 -4.56
C ILE A 82 1.49 2.88 -5.57
N TYR A 83 1.28 1.62 -5.20
CA TYR A 83 0.57 0.65 -6.03
C TYR A 83 -0.76 0.32 -5.38
N LEU A 84 -1.85 0.71 -6.03
CA LEU A 84 -3.21 0.44 -5.57
C LEU A 84 -3.81 -0.67 -6.44
N PHE A 85 -4.22 -1.76 -5.81
CA PHE A 85 -4.79 -2.90 -6.50
C PHE A 85 -6.29 -3.00 -6.21
N PHE A 86 -7.05 -3.23 -7.27
CA PHE A 86 -8.51 -3.26 -7.23
C PHE A 86 -9.05 -4.59 -7.76
N ASN A 87 -10.21 -4.99 -7.23
CA ASN A 87 -10.99 -6.11 -7.75
C ASN A 87 -11.77 -5.72 -9.03
N GLU A 88 -12.57 -6.66 -9.55
CA GLU A 88 -13.43 -6.48 -10.72
C GLU A 88 -14.45 -5.35 -10.58
N ASN A 89 -14.84 -5.03 -9.34
CA ASN A 89 -15.78 -3.95 -9.01
C ASN A 89 -15.07 -2.60 -8.76
N LYS A 90 -13.76 -2.52 -9.04
CA LYS A 90 -12.90 -1.36 -8.76
C LYS A 90 -12.91 -0.95 -7.28
N GLU A 91 -13.07 -1.91 -6.37
CA GLU A 91 -12.87 -1.70 -4.93
C GLU A 91 -11.40 -1.95 -4.55
N LEU A 92 -10.84 -1.09 -3.71
CA LEU A 92 -9.46 -1.24 -3.25
C LEU A 92 -9.36 -2.49 -2.36
N ILE A 93 -8.43 -3.39 -2.69
CA ILE A 93 -8.21 -4.65 -1.97
C ILE A 93 -6.84 -4.69 -1.28
N TYR A 94 -5.85 -4.06 -1.89
CA TYR A 94 -4.48 -4.03 -1.40
C TYR A 94 -3.79 -2.76 -1.91
N PHE A 95 -2.94 -2.17 -1.08
CA PHE A 95 -2.00 -1.18 -1.55
C PHE A 95 -0.64 -1.27 -0.88
N SER A 96 0.39 -0.87 -1.60
CA SER A 96 1.75 -0.71 -1.09
C SER A 96 2.27 0.68 -1.37
N VAL A 97 3.14 1.15 -0.48
CA VAL A 97 3.89 2.39 -0.61
C VAL A 97 5.37 2.03 -0.56
N ASP A 98 6.06 2.27 -1.67
CA ASP A 98 7.46 2.00 -1.89
C ASP A 98 8.24 3.32 -1.98
N PHE A 99 9.16 3.53 -1.05
CA PHE A 99 10.07 4.66 -1.04
C PHE A 99 11.42 4.22 -1.60
N LYS A 100 11.74 4.63 -2.82
CA LYS A 100 12.96 4.22 -3.51
C LYS A 100 13.97 5.37 -3.58
N LEU A 101 15.17 5.16 -3.04
CA LEU A 101 16.26 6.14 -3.17
C LEU A 101 16.70 6.27 -4.62
N LYS A 102 17.06 7.49 -5.01
CA LYS A 102 17.82 7.73 -6.24
C LYS A 102 19.26 7.26 -6.07
N ASP A 103 19.94 7.10 -7.21
CA ASP A 103 21.35 6.69 -7.22
C ASP A 103 22.22 7.66 -6.40
N ASN A 104 23.29 7.11 -5.81
CA ASN A 104 24.28 7.85 -5.01
C ASN A 104 23.73 8.51 -3.73
N GLN A 105 22.54 8.15 -3.27
CA GLN A 105 22.02 8.61 -1.98
C GLN A 105 22.43 7.69 -0.83
N PRO A 106 22.67 8.23 0.38
CA PRO A 106 23.09 7.41 1.51
C PRO A 106 21.94 6.53 2.02
N ARG A 107 22.20 5.22 2.11
CA ARG A 107 21.24 4.20 2.57
C ARG A 107 20.66 4.50 3.96
N ARG A 108 21.42 5.17 4.83
CA ARG A 108 20.97 5.60 6.17
C ARG A 108 19.65 6.37 6.15
N ILE A 109 19.34 7.10 5.08
CA ILE A 109 18.05 7.78 4.90
C ILE A 109 16.88 6.77 4.97
N LEU A 110 17.02 5.61 4.32
CA LEU A 110 15.99 4.57 4.33
C LEU A 110 15.91 3.85 5.68
N GLU A 111 17.04 3.65 6.36
CA GLU A 111 17.06 3.04 7.70
C GLU A 111 16.30 3.91 8.72
N GLU A 112 16.53 5.23 8.66
CA GLU A 112 15.83 6.21 9.49
C GLU A 112 14.33 6.31 9.12
N LEU A 113 14.01 6.22 7.82
CA LEU A 113 12.62 6.18 7.34
C LEU A 113 11.90 4.92 7.81
N HIS A 114 12.49 3.74 7.61
CA HIS A 114 11.96 2.45 8.01
C HIS A 114 11.68 2.41 9.51
N SER A 115 12.66 2.83 10.32
CA SER A 115 12.52 2.93 11.78
C SER A 115 11.41 3.90 12.20
N SER A 116 11.26 5.01 11.47
CA SER A 116 10.21 6.01 11.73
C SER A 116 8.82 5.51 11.35
N ILE A 117 8.68 4.81 10.22
CA ILE A 117 7.42 4.17 9.83
C ILE A 117 7.05 3.12 10.88
N ARG A 118 7.97 2.22 11.25
CA ARG A 118 7.73 1.20 12.29
C ARG A 118 7.18 1.82 13.58
N ARG A 119 7.87 2.83 14.10
CA ARG A 119 7.45 3.53 15.32
C ARG A 119 6.06 4.15 15.18
N LYS A 120 5.75 4.79 14.04
CA LYS A 120 4.41 5.38 13.80
C LYS A 120 3.32 4.32 13.71
N LEU A 121 3.62 3.16 13.13
CA LEU A 121 2.69 2.03 13.09
C LEU A 121 2.43 1.49 14.49
N ILE A 122 3.47 1.33 15.32
CA ILE A 122 3.34 0.89 16.72
C ILE A 122 2.53 1.91 17.55
N GLU A 123 2.84 3.20 17.43
CA GLU A 123 2.12 4.27 18.12
C GLU A 123 0.61 4.26 17.78
N LYS A 124 0.25 3.92 16.54
CA LYS A 124 -1.13 3.99 16.06
C LYS A 124 -1.92 2.70 16.25
N TYR A 125 -1.29 1.54 16.03
CA TYR A 125 -1.98 0.24 15.96
C TYR A 125 -1.53 -0.75 17.04
N GLY A 126 -0.56 -0.37 17.88
CA GLY A 126 0.02 -1.21 18.92
C GLY A 126 1.20 -2.06 18.43
N GLU A 127 1.77 -2.84 19.35
CA GLU A 127 2.90 -3.72 19.09
C GLU A 127 2.57 -4.83 18.07
N ASN A 128 3.64 -5.39 17.48
CA ASN A 128 3.57 -6.45 16.48
C ASN A 128 2.85 -7.70 17.01
N ASP A 129 2.07 -8.34 16.16
CA ASP A 129 1.51 -9.67 16.46
C ASP A 129 2.55 -10.78 16.30
N THR A 130 3.63 -10.53 15.55
CA THR A 130 4.73 -11.48 15.33
C THR A 130 6.09 -10.87 15.66
N THR A 131 6.91 -11.60 16.41
CA THR A 131 8.21 -11.13 16.91
C THR A 131 9.31 -11.11 15.85
N ASN A 132 9.16 -11.85 14.75
CA ASN A 132 10.21 -12.05 13.74
C ASN A 132 10.15 -11.07 12.56
N PHE A 133 9.16 -10.18 12.52
CA PHE A 133 8.98 -9.24 11.42
C PHE A 133 9.16 -7.79 11.89
N PRO A 134 9.58 -6.86 10.99
CA PRO A 134 9.84 -5.49 11.40
C PRO A 134 8.58 -4.80 11.92
N PHE A 135 7.47 -4.93 11.19
CA PHE A 135 6.14 -4.66 11.72
C PHE A 135 5.11 -5.55 11.00
N TYR A 136 4.25 -6.21 11.77
CA TYR A 136 3.11 -6.99 11.26
C TYR A 136 1.96 -6.86 12.24
N LYS A 137 0.79 -6.47 11.73
CA LYS A 137 -0.41 -6.29 12.55
C LYS A 137 -1.68 -6.64 11.79
N ILE A 138 -2.57 -7.37 12.45
CA ILE A 138 -3.98 -7.45 12.08
C ILE A 138 -4.77 -6.43 12.90
N VAL A 139 -5.51 -5.56 12.21
CA VAL A 139 -6.29 -4.46 12.78
C VAL A 139 -7.77 -4.76 12.61
N GLY A 140 -8.47 -4.92 13.73
CA GLY A 140 -9.91 -5.20 13.78
C GLY A 140 -10.35 -6.42 12.98
N ASP A 141 -9.50 -7.45 12.83
CA ASP A 141 -9.71 -8.66 12.02
C ASP A 141 -9.99 -8.43 10.53
N GLN A 142 -9.87 -7.19 10.06
CA GLN A 142 -10.23 -6.80 8.70
C GLN A 142 -9.04 -6.38 7.87
N TYR A 143 -8.01 -5.82 8.50
CA TYR A 143 -6.89 -5.23 7.79
C TYR A 143 -5.57 -5.82 8.23
N GLU A 144 -4.72 -6.14 7.27
CA GLU A 144 -3.32 -6.49 7.51
C GLU A 144 -2.44 -5.29 7.15
N ILE A 145 -1.50 -4.98 8.04
CA ILE A 145 -0.46 -3.98 7.82
C ILE A 145 0.88 -4.67 7.96
N PHE A 146 1.74 -4.49 6.95
CA PHE A 146 3.06 -5.11 6.92
C PHE A 146 4.13 -4.12 6.50
N LEU A 147 5.12 -3.89 7.36
CA LEU A 147 6.35 -3.20 6.99
C LEU A 147 7.37 -4.24 6.57
N HIS A 148 7.76 -4.19 5.31
CA HIS A 148 8.65 -5.21 4.74
C HIS A 148 10.04 -5.13 5.39
N PRO A 149 10.73 -6.27 5.57
CA PRO A 149 12.10 -6.30 6.06
C PRO A 149 13.03 -5.47 5.19
N PHE A 150 13.83 -4.62 5.83
CA PHE A 150 14.83 -3.83 5.13
C PHE A 150 16.03 -4.72 4.78
N GLN A 151 16.04 -5.24 3.55
CA GLN A 151 17.07 -6.17 3.09
C GLN A 151 18.44 -5.50 2.95
N ALA A 152 19.51 -6.30 3.08
CA ALA A 152 20.86 -5.86 2.74
C ALA A 152 20.92 -5.41 1.27
N TYR A 153 21.54 -4.25 1.01
CA TYR A 153 21.66 -3.64 -0.32
C TYR A 153 20.36 -3.19 -0.99
N SER A 154 19.22 -3.27 -0.31
CA SER A 154 17.99 -2.65 -0.80
C SER A 154 18.14 -1.13 -0.83
N ASN A 155 17.65 -0.53 -1.91
CA ASN A 155 17.52 0.92 -2.09
C ASN A 155 16.07 1.37 -1.91
N ASN A 156 15.24 0.57 -1.24
CA ASN A 156 13.84 0.87 -1.06
C ASN A 156 13.29 0.45 0.32
N VAL A 157 12.20 1.09 0.73
CA VAL A 157 11.42 0.73 1.93
C VAL A 157 9.97 0.61 1.51
N GLU A 158 9.37 -0.54 1.79
CA GLU A 158 8.01 -0.84 1.42
C GLU A 158 7.14 -1.09 2.66
N VAL A 159 5.97 -0.47 2.67
CA VAL A 159 4.89 -0.78 3.62
C VAL A 159 3.63 -1.10 2.84
N SER A 160 2.94 -2.15 3.24
CA SER A 160 1.74 -2.62 2.57
C SER A 160 0.55 -2.77 3.52
N PHE A 161 -0.63 -2.64 2.93
CA PHE A 161 -1.92 -2.62 3.60
C PHE A 161 -2.90 -3.44 2.78
N LYS A 162 -3.64 -4.33 3.43
CA LYS A 162 -4.57 -5.25 2.78
C LYS A 162 -5.90 -5.25 3.49
N PHE A 163 -6.99 -5.24 2.73
CA PHE A 163 -8.32 -5.59 3.23
C PHE A 163 -8.49 -7.10 3.08
N LEU A 164 -8.43 -7.83 4.19
CA LEU A 164 -8.40 -9.29 4.22
C LEU A 164 -9.58 -9.93 3.49
N ASP A 165 -10.82 -9.57 3.82
CA ASP A 165 -12.00 -10.18 3.19
C ASP A 165 -12.03 -9.97 1.68
N ARG A 166 -11.82 -8.72 1.23
CA ARG A 166 -11.80 -8.42 -0.20
C ARG A 166 -10.66 -9.13 -0.93
N TYR A 167 -9.48 -9.16 -0.30
CA TYR A 167 -8.31 -9.84 -0.87
C TYR A 167 -8.56 -11.35 -0.97
N ASN A 168 -9.09 -11.99 0.07
CA ASN A 168 -9.37 -13.43 0.09
C ASN A 168 -10.48 -13.81 -0.90
N ASN A 169 -11.53 -12.99 -1.01
CA ASN A 169 -12.59 -13.17 -1.99
C ASN A 169 -12.03 -13.06 -3.42
N TYR A 170 -11.18 -12.06 -3.67
CA TYR A 170 -10.56 -11.89 -4.98
C TYR A 170 -9.59 -13.03 -5.31
N GLN A 171 -8.78 -13.51 -4.36
CA GLN A 171 -7.93 -14.68 -4.56
C GLN A 171 -8.73 -15.92 -4.97
N SER A 172 -9.87 -16.15 -4.30
CA SER A 172 -10.78 -17.24 -4.62
C SER A 172 -11.35 -17.10 -6.04
N TYR A 173 -11.76 -15.88 -6.42
CA TYR A 173 -12.18 -15.56 -7.78
C TYR A 173 -11.06 -15.79 -8.81
N TYR A 174 -9.85 -15.29 -8.55
CA TYR A 174 -8.69 -15.42 -9.43
C TYR A 174 -8.35 -16.89 -9.69
N VAL A 175 -8.31 -17.71 -8.65
CA VAL A 175 -8.08 -19.16 -8.79
C VAL A 175 -9.16 -19.83 -9.65
N GLN A 176 -10.43 -19.46 -9.47
CA GLN A 176 -11.51 -19.97 -10.32
C GLN A 176 -11.36 -19.54 -11.78
N GLN A 177 -10.92 -18.31 -12.05
CA GLN A 177 -10.68 -17.83 -13.41
C GLN A 177 -9.50 -18.54 -14.07
N ILE A 178 -8.38 -18.75 -13.37
CA ILE A 178 -7.25 -19.52 -13.89
C ILE A 178 -7.67 -20.94 -14.25
N LYS A 179 -8.45 -21.61 -13.38
CA LYS A 179 -8.98 -22.95 -13.68
C LYS A 179 -9.86 -22.99 -14.93
N LYS A 180 -10.59 -21.91 -15.24
CA LYS A 180 -11.37 -21.82 -16.49
C LYS A 180 -10.46 -21.78 -17.70
N PHE A 181 -9.40 -20.97 -17.68
CA PHE A 181 -8.41 -20.93 -18.77
C PHE A 181 -7.73 -22.28 -18.96
N GLU A 182 -7.31 -22.95 -17.88
CA GLU A 182 -6.72 -24.29 -17.96
C GLU A 182 -7.71 -25.30 -18.58
N THR A 183 -8.99 -25.23 -18.19
CA THR A 183 -10.03 -26.12 -18.72
C THR A 183 -10.32 -25.83 -20.20
N GLU A 184 -10.35 -24.56 -20.60
CA GLU A 184 -10.54 -24.13 -21.98
C GLU A 184 -9.37 -24.55 -22.88
N ASP A 185 -8.12 -24.39 -22.43
CA ASP A 185 -6.92 -24.85 -23.15
C ASP A 185 -6.90 -26.38 -23.29
N ILE A 186 -7.26 -27.11 -22.23
CA ILE A 186 -7.40 -28.57 -22.28
C ILE A 186 -8.47 -28.96 -23.31
N ASN A 187 -9.65 -28.34 -23.26
CA ASN A 187 -10.74 -28.65 -24.18
C ASN A 187 -10.40 -28.30 -25.64
N GLN A 188 -9.72 -27.17 -25.89
CA GLN A 188 -9.24 -26.81 -27.22
C GLN A 188 -8.20 -27.81 -27.73
N THR A 189 -7.27 -28.22 -26.87
CA THR A 189 -6.27 -29.24 -27.23
C THR A 189 -6.95 -30.56 -27.58
N VAL A 190 -7.89 -31.03 -26.76
CA VAL A 190 -8.65 -32.26 -26.99
C VAL A 190 -9.47 -32.19 -28.28
N ASN A 191 -10.13 -31.07 -28.58
CA ASN A 191 -10.93 -30.91 -29.80
C ASN A 191 -10.09 -30.81 -31.09
N ASN A 192 -8.79 -30.55 -30.96
CA ASN A 192 -7.85 -30.46 -32.08
C ASN A 192 -7.10 -31.79 -32.33
N PHE A 193 -7.36 -32.84 -31.54
CA PHE A 193 -6.91 -34.22 -31.75
C PHE A 193 -8.03 -35.08 -32.34
#